data_AF-A0A1V1W3V6-F1
#
_entry.id   AF-A0A1V1W3V6-F1
#
_cell.length_a   1.000
_cell.length_b   1.000
_cell.length_c   1.000
_cell.angle_alpha   90.00
_cell.angle_beta   90.00
_cell.angle_gamma   90.00
#
_symmetry.space_group_name_H-M   'P 1'
#
loop_
_entity.id
_entity.type
_entity.pdbx_description
1 polymer ?
#
loop_
_entity_poly.entity_id
_entity_poly.type
_entity_poly.pdbx_seq_one_letter_code
_entity_poly.pdbx_strand_id
1 'polypeptide(L)'
;MIERSAPVTSHQWGRVDDDGTVYVKTADGERPVGQYPEGTPEEALTFFTERYAALAFEVELLEQRIKSGVLSPEEATASVRTVLTQVAEANAVGDLASLTARLEALGPVVETQREARKAERALRTAESKASKEKIVGEAEKLAEGSDWRNGANRMRELLDEWKALPRIDRASDDALWRRFSTARTAYTRRRKSHFSEQHEKRDAARAVKERLATEAEELAGSTDWGPTAGRYRDLMRDWKAAGPAPREVDEALWKRFRGAQDAFFGARDAAAAEQDQEFAANAQVKEGILAEAEALLPVTDLEAAKRAFRDIADRWDAAGKVPRDRMKELEGRIRKVEQEIRGVEEDQWKRSDPEKSARADDMVSKLEAAIADVQADLEKARAAGNEKKVKELEENLASRQSFLEMAKRASADFSG
;
A
#
# COMPACT_ATOMS: atom_id res chain seq x y z
N MET A 1 -80.27 -103.72 6.41
CA MET A 1 -81.31 -103.04 7.21
C MET A 1 -81.10 -103.47 8.65
N ILE A 2 -80.62 -102.63 9.56
CA ILE A 2 -80.89 -101.20 9.76
C ILE A 2 -79.56 -100.51 10.09
N GLU A 3 -79.20 -99.50 9.30
CA GLU A 3 -78.14 -98.54 9.62
C GLU A 3 -78.50 -97.85 10.94
N ARG A 4 -77.67 -98.06 11.97
CA ARG A 4 -77.65 -97.19 13.15
C ARG A 4 -76.66 -96.07 12.84
N SER A 5 -77.19 -94.94 12.38
CA SER A 5 -76.47 -93.67 12.38
C SER A 5 -76.21 -93.28 13.84
N ALA A 6 -74.93 -93.25 14.21
CA ALA A 6 -74.40 -92.86 15.52
C ALA A 6 -73.69 -91.49 15.38
N PRO A 7 -73.45 -90.76 16.48
CA PRO A 7 -73.42 -89.30 16.46
C PRO A 7 -72.10 -88.71 15.94
N VAL A 8 -72.19 -87.98 14.84
CA VAL A 8 -71.11 -87.11 14.32
C VAL A 8 -70.99 -85.90 15.24
N THR A 9 -69.83 -85.72 15.88
CA THR A 9 -69.51 -84.48 16.61
C THR A 9 -69.07 -83.40 15.62
N SER A 10 -69.88 -82.37 15.45
CA SER A 10 -69.63 -81.27 14.51
C SER A 10 -69.29 -79.96 15.22
N HIS A 11 -68.18 -79.34 14.82
CA HIS A 11 -67.81 -77.96 15.12
C HIS A 11 -68.19 -77.04 13.94
N GLN A 12 -68.29 -75.72 14.17
CA GLN A 12 -68.63 -74.75 13.13
C GLN A 12 -67.69 -74.84 11.90
N TRP A 13 -66.41 -75.18 12.16
CA TRP A 13 -65.34 -75.20 11.15
C TRP A 13 -64.79 -76.60 10.86
N GLY A 14 -65.37 -77.66 11.42
CA GLY A 14 -64.87 -79.02 11.20
C GLY A 14 -65.74 -80.10 11.82
N ARG A 15 -65.46 -81.35 11.52
CA ARG A 15 -66.14 -82.52 12.10
C ARG A 15 -65.15 -83.64 12.34
N VAL A 16 -65.52 -84.57 13.21
CA VAL A 16 -64.79 -85.83 13.39
C VAL A 16 -65.68 -86.95 12.90
N ASP A 17 -65.10 -87.83 12.09
CA ASP A 17 -65.74 -89.04 11.59
C ASP A 17 -65.59 -90.20 12.60
N ASP A 18 -66.35 -91.27 12.39
CA ASP A 18 -66.42 -92.41 13.32
C ASP A 18 -65.09 -93.15 13.48
N ASP A 19 -64.20 -93.05 12.48
CA ASP A 19 -62.85 -93.61 12.49
C ASP A 19 -61.81 -92.71 13.18
N GLY A 20 -62.24 -91.59 13.77
CA GLY A 20 -61.39 -90.60 14.40
C GLY A 20 -60.72 -89.63 13.43
N THR A 21 -61.07 -89.65 12.14
CA THR A 21 -60.55 -88.69 11.15
C THR A 21 -61.22 -87.34 11.33
N VAL A 22 -60.39 -86.29 11.49
CA VAL A 22 -60.83 -84.91 11.65
C VAL A 22 -60.79 -84.22 10.30
N TYR A 23 -61.90 -83.56 9.95
CA TYR A 23 -62.05 -82.78 8.73
C TYR A 23 -62.24 -81.30 9.07
N VAL A 24 -61.59 -80.42 8.32
CA VAL A 24 -61.85 -78.98 8.33
C VAL A 24 -62.78 -78.61 7.17
N LYS A 25 -63.75 -77.74 7.43
CA LYS A 25 -64.64 -77.18 6.41
C LYS A 25 -63.96 -75.99 5.74
N THR A 26 -63.78 -76.07 4.43
CA THR A 26 -63.22 -75.01 3.59
C THR A 26 -64.22 -74.60 2.52
N ALA A 27 -63.93 -73.52 1.77
CA ALA A 27 -64.78 -73.08 0.67
C ALA A 27 -64.87 -74.12 -0.47
N ASP A 28 -63.84 -74.96 -0.64
CA ASP A 28 -63.73 -76.00 -1.67
C ASP A 28 -64.26 -77.37 -1.20
N GLY A 29 -64.85 -77.43 0.01
CA GLY A 29 -65.36 -78.66 0.63
C GLY A 29 -64.62 -79.04 1.91
N GLU A 30 -64.75 -80.30 2.33
CA GLU A 30 -64.11 -80.82 3.53
C GLU A 30 -62.72 -81.39 3.22
N ARG A 31 -61.71 -80.99 4.01
CA ARG A 31 -60.33 -81.48 3.90
C ARG A 31 -59.95 -82.28 5.14
N PRO A 32 -59.42 -83.51 5.02
CA PRO A 32 -58.91 -84.24 6.17
C PRO A 32 -57.64 -83.55 6.71
N VAL A 33 -57.61 -83.27 8.01
CA VAL A 33 -56.48 -82.59 8.69
C VAL A 33 -55.69 -83.53 9.60
N GLY A 34 -56.16 -84.75 9.81
CA GLY A 34 -55.46 -85.79 10.55
C GLY A 34 -56.43 -86.76 11.22
N GLN A 35 -55.88 -87.79 11.87
CA GLN A 35 -56.65 -88.78 12.62
C GLN A 35 -56.23 -88.73 14.08
N TYR A 36 -57.18 -88.87 15.00
CA TYR A 36 -56.95 -88.91 16.44
C TYR A 36 -57.48 -90.23 17.03
N PRO A 37 -56.69 -91.32 16.96
CA PRO A 37 -57.16 -92.66 17.29
C PRO A 37 -57.28 -92.94 18.80
N GLU A 38 -56.64 -92.14 19.66
CA GLU A 38 -56.63 -92.31 21.12
C GLU A 38 -57.31 -91.13 21.83
N GLY A 39 -58.65 -91.11 21.83
CA GLY A 39 -59.45 -90.16 22.61
C GLY A 39 -60.87 -89.97 22.09
N THR A 40 -61.59 -89.00 22.66
CA THR A 40 -62.95 -88.65 22.25
C THR A 40 -62.94 -87.69 21.03
N PRO A 41 -64.00 -87.70 20.21
CA PRO A 41 -64.17 -86.72 19.12
C PRO A 41 -64.05 -85.24 19.57
N GLU A 42 -64.42 -84.92 20.81
CA GLU A 42 -64.31 -83.56 21.37
C GLU A 42 -62.86 -83.18 21.70
N GLU A 43 -62.07 -84.13 22.23
CA GLU A 43 -60.63 -83.94 22.48
C GLU A 43 -59.86 -83.77 21.16
N ALA A 44 -60.23 -84.56 20.14
CA ALA A 44 -59.66 -84.42 18.79
C ALA A 44 -59.92 -83.02 18.20
N LEU A 45 -61.16 -82.52 18.28
CA LEU A 45 -61.49 -81.16 17.82
C LEU A 45 -60.74 -80.08 18.61
N THR A 46 -60.60 -80.26 19.92
CA THR A 46 -59.84 -79.32 20.77
C THR A 46 -58.38 -79.24 20.32
N PHE A 47 -57.73 -80.38 20.09
CA PHE A 47 -56.34 -80.41 19.61
C PHE A 47 -56.15 -79.66 18.29
N PHE A 48 -57.02 -79.90 17.30
CA PHE A 48 -56.89 -79.23 15.99
C PHE A 48 -57.35 -77.77 15.99
N THR A 49 -58.22 -77.36 16.92
CA THR A 49 -58.61 -75.94 17.11
C THR A 49 -57.56 -75.13 17.88
N GLU A 50 -56.85 -75.74 18.84
CA GLU A 50 -55.68 -75.12 19.49
C GLU A 50 -54.55 -74.86 18.49
N ARG A 51 -54.33 -75.77 17.54
CA ARG A 51 -53.39 -75.57 16.43
C ARG A 51 -53.79 -74.39 15.54
N TYR A 52 -55.09 -74.21 15.30
CA TYR A 52 -55.60 -73.03 14.60
C TYR A 52 -55.36 -71.76 15.41
N ALA A 53 -55.59 -71.78 16.74
CA ALA A 53 -55.35 -70.63 17.61
C ALA A 53 -53.87 -70.19 17.62
N ALA A 54 -52.93 -71.14 17.60
CA ALA A 54 -51.50 -70.85 17.48
C ALA A 54 -51.15 -70.15 16.15
N LEU A 55 -51.70 -70.63 15.03
CA LEU A 55 -51.53 -69.99 13.72
C LEU A 55 -52.17 -68.60 13.67
N ALA A 56 -53.35 -68.44 14.26
CA ALA A 56 -54.03 -67.14 14.34
C ALA A 56 -53.20 -66.11 15.14
N PHE A 57 -52.56 -66.55 16.23
CA PHE A 57 -51.65 -65.71 17.00
C PHE A 57 -50.38 -65.34 16.21
N GLU A 58 -49.80 -66.28 15.46
CA GLU A 58 -48.66 -66.00 14.58
C GLU A 58 -49.00 -64.97 13.50
N VAL A 59 -50.18 -65.08 12.88
CA VAL A 59 -50.70 -64.10 11.91
C VAL A 59 -50.87 -62.73 12.57
N GLU A 60 -51.47 -62.67 13.76
CA GLU A 60 -51.64 -61.41 14.50
C GLU A 60 -50.30 -60.75 14.85
N LEU A 61 -49.33 -61.52 15.31
CA LEU A 61 -47.99 -61.01 15.61
C LEU A 61 -47.31 -60.48 14.35
N LEU A 62 -47.42 -61.19 13.24
CA LEU A 62 -46.87 -60.74 11.96
C LEU A 62 -47.53 -59.44 11.48
N GLU A 63 -48.86 -59.33 11.60
CA GLU A 63 -49.58 -58.09 11.28
C GLU A 63 -49.06 -56.91 12.13
N GLN A 64 -48.91 -57.09 13.44
CA GLN A 64 -48.41 -56.04 14.33
C GLN A 64 -46.98 -55.63 13.96
N ARG A 65 -46.11 -56.58 13.64
CA ARG A 65 -44.72 -56.30 13.23
C ARG A 65 -44.63 -55.57 11.89
N ILE A 66 -45.53 -55.87 10.96
CA ILE A 66 -45.62 -55.17 9.67
C ILE A 66 -46.21 -53.77 9.87
N LYS A 67 -47.33 -53.64 10.59
CA LYS A 67 -47.98 -52.35 10.85
C LYS A 67 -47.09 -51.39 11.65
N SER A 68 -46.27 -51.90 12.57
CA SER A 68 -45.29 -51.10 13.33
C SER A 68 -44.03 -50.73 12.53
N GLY A 69 -43.84 -51.29 11.33
CA GLY A 69 -42.71 -50.97 10.46
C GLY A 69 -41.35 -51.53 10.93
N VAL A 70 -41.36 -52.44 11.91
CA VAL A 70 -40.16 -53.10 12.43
C VAL A 70 -39.49 -53.96 11.36
N LEU A 71 -40.28 -54.62 10.51
CA LEU A 71 -39.78 -55.39 9.38
C LEU A 71 -39.53 -54.49 8.17
N SER A 72 -38.47 -54.78 7.40
CA SER A 72 -38.34 -54.21 6.05
C SER A 72 -39.42 -54.74 5.13
N PRO A 73 -39.80 -54.01 4.05
CA PRO A 73 -40.77 -54.51 3.09
C PRO A 73 -40.41 -55.88 2.49
N GLU A 74 -39.12 -56.14 2.28
CA GLU A 74 -38.61 -57.41 1.77
C GLU A 74 -38.80 -58.56 2.77
N GLU A 75 -38.47 -58.33 4.04
CA GLU A 75 -38.68 -59.31 5.13
C GLU A 75 -40.17 -59.54 5.40
N ALA A 76 -40.98 -58.48 5.32
CA ALA A 76 -42.43 -58.55 5.47
C ALA A 76 -43.06 -59.41 4.37
N THR A 77 -42.70 -59.17 3.09
CA THR A 77 -43.17 -60.00 1.97
C THR A 77 -42.76 -61.46 2.12
N ALA A 78 -41.51 -61.73 2.51
CA ALA A 78 -41.02 -63.10 2.73
C ALA A 78 -41.74 -63.80 3.90
N SER A 79 -41.99 -63.08 5.00
CA SER A 79 -42.69 -63.60 6.17
C SER A 79 -44.16 -63.89 5.86
N VAL A 80 -44.87 -62.98 5.18
CA VAL A 80 -46.25 -63.18 4.73
C VAL A 80 -46.35 -64.40 3.82
N ARG A 81 -45.43 -64.57 2.86
CA ARG A 81 -45.39 -65.75 2.00
C ARG A 81 -45.21 -67.05 2.80
N THR A 82 -44.33 -67.03 3.80
CA THR A 82 -44.05 -68.21 4.64
C THR A 82 -45.27 -68.59 5.46
N VAL A 83 -45.92 -67.62 6.12
CA VAL A 83 -47.11 -67.88 6.93
C VAL A 83 -48.31 -68.26 6.06
N LEU A 84 -48.44 -67.72 4.84
CA LEU A 84 -49.45 -68.18 3.87
C LEU A 84 -49.28 -69.67 3.53
N THR A 85 -48.05 -70.13 3.29
CA THR A 85 -47.77 -71.56 3.07
C THR A 85 -48.11 -72.39 4.31
N GLN A 86 -47.76 -71.93 5.51
CA GLN A 86 -48.09 -72.61 6.76
C GLN A 86 -49.61 -72.72 6.98
N VAL A 87 -50.37 -71.66 6.68
CA VAL A 87 -51.84 -71.66 6.77
C VAL A 87 -52.46 -72.61 5.74
N ALA A 88 -51.94 -72.63 4.51
CA ALA A 88 -52.42 -73.53 3.45
C ALA A 88 -52.18 -75.02 3.80
N GLU A 89 -51.01 -75.35 4.34
CA GLU A 89 -50.62 -76.72 4.72
C GLU A 89 -51.06 -77.10 6.15
N ALA A 90 -51.74 -76.19 6.86
CA ALA A 90 -52.09 -76.37 8.27
C ALA A 90 -53.06 -77.54 8.48
N ASN A 91 -52.61 -78.52 9.27
CA ASN A 91 -53.48 -79.52 9.88
C ASN A 91 -54.15 -78.90 11.11
N ALA A 92 -55.21 -78.10 10.90
CA ALA A 92 -55.93 -77.38 11.93
C ALA A 92 -57.41 -77.19 11.56
N VAL A 93 -58.28 -77.05 12.57
CA VAL A 93 -59.72 -76.81 12.40
C VAL A 93 -60.05 -75.39 12.84
N GLY A 94 -60.46 -74.55 11.90
CA GLY A 94 -60.82 -73.14 12.14
C GLY A 94 -61.03 -72.37 10.84
N ASP A 95 -61.21 -71.06 10.94
CA ASP A 95 -61.42 -70.17 9.79
C ASP A 95 -60.09 -69.83 9.08
N LEU A 96 -59.51 -70.83 8.41
CA LEU A 96 -58.27 -70.68 7.65
C LEU A 96 -58.42 -69.68 6.49
N ALA A 97 -59.63 -69.53 5.94
CA ALA A 97 -59.91 -68.56 4.88
C ALA A 97 -59.74 -67.12 5.39
N SER A 98 -60.20 -66.81 6.60
CA SER A 98 -60.00 -65.51 7.24
C SER A 98 -58.52 -65.22 7.52
N LEU A 99 -57.74 -66.21 7.98
CA LEU A 99 -56.29 -66.03 8.16
C LEU A 99 -55.57 -65.73 6.84
N THR A 100 -55.92 -66.44 5.76
CA THR A 100 -55.40 -66.16 4.41
C THR A 100 -55.77 -64.75 3.95
N ALA A 101 -57.04 -64.35 4.07
CA ALA A 101 -57.49 -63.02 3.67
C ALA A 101 -56.79 -61.89 4.46
N ARG A 102 -56.55 -62.11 5.76
CA ARG A 102 -55.79 -61.18 6.62
C ARG A 102 -54.35 -61.02 6.16
N LEU A 103 -53.68 -62.12 5.82
CA LEU A 103 -52.30 -62.10 5.29
C LEU A 103 -52.23 -61.44 3.91
N GLU A 104 -53.17 -61.73 3.01
CA GLU A 104 -53.25 -61.11 1.69
C GLU A 104 -53.49 -59.60 1.78
N ALA A 105 -54.31 -59.15 2.74
CA ALA A 105 -54.55 -57.73 3.00
C ALA A 105 -53.30 -56.96 3.47
N LEU A 106 -52.22 -57.65 3.88
CA LEU A 106 -50.94 -57.01 4.21
C LEU A 106 -50.13 -56.63 2.98
N GLY A 107 -50.40 -57.20 1.80
CA GLY A 107 -49.70 -56.87 0.56
C GLY A 107 -49.73 -55.37 0.23
N PRO A 108 -50.91 -54.72 0.16
CA PRO A 108 -51.02 -53.27 -0.07
C PRO A 108 -50.34 -52.41 1.02
N VAL A 109 -50.34 -52.88 2.28
CA VAL A 109 -49.67 -52.19 3.39
C VAL A 109 -48.15 -52.18 3.18
N VAL A 110 -47.58 -53.34 2.85
CA VAL A 110 -46.14 -53.48 2.57
C VAL A 110 -45.72 -52.66 1.35
N GLU A 111 -46.56 -52.60 0.31
CA GLU A 111 -46.27 -51.79 -0.88
C GLU A 111 -46.30 -50.28 -0.59
N THR A 112 -47.25 -49.83 0.23
CA THR A 112 -47.29 -48.44 0.71
C THR A 112 -46.01 -48.09 1.49
N GLN A 113 -45.54 -48.99 2.36
CA GLN A 113 -44.29 -48.81 3.10
C GLN A 113 -43.06 -48.80 2.18
N ARG A 114 -43.05 -49.63 1.12
CA ARG A 114 -41.99 -49.67 0.11
C ARG A 114 -41.86 -48.32 -0.61
N GLU A 115 -42.98 -47.80 -1.12
CA GLU A 115 -42.97 -46.52 -1.83
C GLU A 115 -42.65 -45.35 -0.90
N ALA A 116 -43.12 -45.37 0.36
CA ALA A 116 -42.74 -44.36 1.36
C ALA A 116 -41.23 -44.35 1.63
N ARG A 117 -40.61 -45.51 1.88
CA ARG A 117 -39.16 -45.62 2.11
C ARG A 117 -38.35 -45.23 0.87
N LYS A 118 -38.83 -45.58 -0.32
CA LYS A 118 -38.19 -45.20 -1.59
C LYS A 118 -38.26 -43.68 -1.79
N ALA A 119 -39.39 -43.05 -1.51
CA ALA A 119 -39.55 -41.59 -1.57
C ALA A 119 -38.63 -40.87 -0.56
N GLU A 120 -38.55 -41.37 0.68
CA GLU A 120 -37.65 -40.81 1.71
C GLU A 120 -36.17 -40.91 1.29
N ARG A 121 -35.74 -42.06 0.78
CA ARG A 121 -34.37 -42.25 0.26
C ARG A 121 -34.09 -41.33 -0.92
N ALA A 122 -35.05 -41.17 -1.83
CA ALA A 122 -34.94 -40.28 -2.98
C ALA A 122 -34.80 -38.81 -2.53
N LEU A 123 -35.61 -38.38 -1.56
CA LEU A 123 -35.54 -37.03 -0.98
C LEU A 123 -34.19 -36.78 -0.32
N ARG A 124 -33.73 -37.68 0.56
CA ARG A 124 -32.43 -37.56 1.24
C ARG A 124 -31.26 -37.50 0.26
N THR A 125 -31.34 -38.28 -0.83
CA THR A 125 -30.34 -38.28 -1.90
C THR A 125 -30.37 -36.95 -2.66
N ALA A 126 -31.56 -36.44 -2.99
CA ALA A 126 -31.73 -35.15 -3.67
C ALA A 126 -31.22 -33.97 -2.82
N GLU A 127 -31.51 -33.95 -1.52
CA GLU A 127 -31.01 -32.95 -0.57
C GLU A 127 -29.49 -32.99 -0.43
N SER A 128 -28.92 -34.20 -0.35
CA SER A 128 -27.46 -34.40 -0.30
C SER A 128 -26.80 -33.92 -1.59
N LYS A 129 -27.40 -34.21 -2.75
CA LYS A 129 -26.93 -33.73 -4.05
C LYS A 129 -26.99 -32.21 -4.15
N ALA A 130 -28.12 -31.59 -3.78
CA ALA A 130 -28.28 -30.14 -3.80
C ALA A 130 -27.29 -29.44 -2.86
N SER A 131 -27.03 -30.01 -1.69
CA SER A 131 -26.03 -29.48 -0.74
C SER A 131 -24.61 -29.58 -1.31
N LYS A 132 -24.25 -30.72 -1.93
CA LYS A 132 -22.98 -30.88 -2.64
C LYS A 132 -22.82 -29.91 -3.81
N GLU A 133 -23.88 -29.67 -4.58
CA GLU A 133 -23.89 -28.67 -5.66
C GLU A 133 -23.65 -27.25 -5.13
N LYS A 134 -24.27 -26.87 -4.00
CA LYS A 134 -24.01 -25.58 -3.35
C LYS A 134 -22.55 -25.44 -2.92
N ILE A 135 -21.98 -26.47 -2.29
CA ILE A 135 -20.56 -26.51 -1.88
C ILE A 135 -19.64 -26.31 -3.08
N VAL A 136 -19.90 -27.02 -4.18
CA VAL A 136 -19.12 -26.91 -5.42
C VAL A 136 -19.23 -25.49 -6.00
N GLY A 137 -20.44 -24.94 -6.10
CA GLY A 137 -20.65 -23.59 -6.63
C GLY A 137 -19.99 -22.50 -5.80
N GLU A 138 -19.95 -22.65 -4.47
CA GLU A 138 -19.21 -21.73 -3.60
C GLU A 138 -17.70 -21.87 -3.78
N ALA A 139 -17.18 -23.10 -3.87
CA ALA A 139 -15.77 -23.36 -4.13
C ALA A 139 -15.32 -22.77 -5.49
N GLU A 140 -16.15 -22.87 -6.52
CA GLU A 140 -15.92 -22.27 -7.84
C GLU A 140 -15.84 -20.74 -7.75
N LYS A 141 -16.76 -20.09 -7.04
CA LYS A 141 -16.71 -18.63 -6.80
C LYS A 141 -15.45 -18.21 -6.03
N LEU A 142 -15.07 -18.95 -4.99
CA LEU A 142 -13.86 -18.70 -4.23
C LEU A 142 -12.60 -18.84 -5.10
N ALA A 143 -12.61 -19.79 -6.05
CA ALA A 143 -11.49 -20.00 -6.97
C ALA A 143 -11.30 -18.84 -7.96
N GLU A 144 -12.36 -18.09 -8.26
CA GLU A 144 -12.32 -16.89 -9.08
C GLU A 144 -11.93 -15.62 -8.30
N GLY A 145 -12.29 -15.57 -7.01
CA GLY A 145 -12.01 -14.45 -6.11
C GLY A 145 -10.53 -14.26 -5.73
N SER A 146 -10.29 -13.16 -5.03
CA SER A 146 -8.95 -12.74 -4.55
C SER A 146 -8.86 -12.60 -3.03
N ASP A 147 -9.84 -13.11 -2.28
CA ASP A 147 -9.74 -13.18 -0.82
C ASP A 147 -8.84 -14.37 -0.44
N TRP A 148 -7.55 -14.09 -0.29
CA TRP A 148 -6.53 -15.11 -0.02
C TRP A 148 -6.48 -15.62 1.42
N ARG A 149 -7.05 -14.85 2.37
CA ARG A 149 -7.00 -15.19 3.80
C ARG A 149 -8.28 -15.91 4.21
N ASN A 150 -9.44 -15.31 3.98
CA ASN A 150 -10.71 -15.93 4.35
C ASN A 150 -11.09 -17.04 3.37
N GLY A 151 -10.79 -16.88 2.08
CA GLY A 151 -11.09 -17.92 1.08
C GLY A 151 -10.37 -19.24 1.35
N ALA A 152 -9.16 -19.21 1.93
CA ALA A 152 -8.43 -20.42 2.30
C ALA A 152 -9.06 -21.13 3.50
N ASN A 153 -9.61 -20.37 4.46
CA ASN A 153 -10.35 -20.94 5.58
C ASN A 153 -11.68 -21.52 5.10
N ARG A 154 -12.43 -20.77 4.29
CA ARG A 154 -13.71 -21.21 3.74
C ARG A 154 -13.58 -22.45 2.86
N MET A 155 -12.52 -22.55 2.04
CA MET A 155 -12.23 -23.77 1.27
C MET A 155 -11.99 -25.02 2.15
N ARG A 156 -11.45 -24.86 3.37
CA ARG A 156 -11.32 -25.98 4.31
C ARG A 156 -12.66 -26.36 4.91
N GLU A 157 -13.45 -25.38 5.34
CA GLU A 157 -14.81 -25.60 5.86
C GLU A 157 -15.69 -26.33 4.84
N LEU A 158 -15.69 -25.89 3.57
CA LEU A 158 -16.42 -26.53 2.48
C LEU A 158 -16.03 -28.00 2.26
N LEU A 159 -14.75 -28.34 2.46
CA LEU A 159 -14.29 -29.73 2.39
C LEU A 159 -14.83 -30.57 3.55
N ASP A 160 -14.92 -29.99 4.74
CA ASP A 160 -15.43 -30.70 5.92
C ASP A 160 -16.96 -30.84 5.86
N GLU A 161 -17.68 -29.81 5.39
CA GLU A 161 -19.10 -29.87 5.04
C GLU A 161 -19.36 -30.98 3.99
N TRP A 162 -18.53 -31.07 2.95
CA TRP A 162 -18.63 -32.12 1.93
C TRP A 162 -18.53 -33.53 2.52
N LYS A 163 -17.56 -33.77 3.43
CA LYS A 163 -17.34 -35.07 4.06
C LYS A 163 -18.47 -35.47 5.01
N ALA A 164 -19.15 -34.49 5.61
CA ALA A 164 -20.27 -34.73 6.52
C ALA A 164 -21.55 -35.14 5.78
N LEU A 165 -21.66 -34.84 4.48
CA LEU A 165 -22.85 -35.17 3.69
C LEU A 165 -22.92 -36.67 3.33
N PRO A 166 -24.13 -37.26 3.31
CA PRO A 166 -24.33 -38.62 2.82
C PRO A 166 -23.79 -38.83 1.40
N ARG A 167 -23.34 -40.06 1.13
CA ARG A 167 -22.95 -40.47 -0.23
C ARG A 167 -24.18 -40.52 -1.12
N ILE A 168 -24.03 -40.01 -2.34
CA ILE A 168 -25.03 -40.12 -3.41
C ILE A 168 -24.58 -41.21 -4.39
N ASP A 169 -25.26 -41.35 -5.53
CA ASP A 169 -24.80 -42.25 -6.57
C ASP A 169 -23.38 -41.89 -7.03
N ARG A 170 -22.60 -42.92 -7.35
CA ARG A 170 -21.16 -42.78 -7.63
C ARG A 170 -20.87 -41.80 -8.77
N ALA A 171 -21.67 -41.82 -9.83
CA ALA A 171 -21.44 -40.98 -11.01
C ALA A 171 -21.62 -39.49 -10.68
N SER A 172 -22.71 -39.14 -9.99
CA SER A 172 -22.93 -37.76 -9.53
C SER A 172 -21.88 -37.30 -8.52
N ASP A 173 -21.49 -38.17 -7.58
CA ASP A 173 -20.49 -37.85 -6.56
C ASP A 173 -19.12 -37.58 -7.18
N ASP A 174 -18.67 -38.45 -8.07
CA ASP A 174 -17.38 -38.31 -8.79
C ASP A 174 -17.35 -37.03 -9.63
N ALA A 175 -18.45 -36.69 -10.32
CA ALA A 175 -18.54 -35.48 -11.15
C ALA A 175 -18.46 -34.20 -10.31
N LEU A 176 -19.22 -34.13 -9.21
CA LEU A 176 -19.22 -32.99 -8.30
C LEU A 176 -17.86 -32.86 -7.56
N TRP A 177 -17.29 -33.98 -7.12
CA TRP A 177 -15.95 -34.00 -6.51
C TRP A 177 -14.86 -33.51 -7.47
N ARG A 178 -14.93 -33.90 -8.75
CA ARG A 178 -13.99 -33.41 -9.77
C ARG A 178 -14.05 -31.90 -9.93
N ARG A 179 -15.25 -31.31 -9.93
CA ARG A 179 -15.44 -29.85 -9.97
C ARG A 179 -14.88 -29.18 -8.72
N PHE A 180 -15.24 -29.66 -7.53
CA PHE A 180 -14.74 -29.14 -6.25
C PHE A 180 -13.21 -29.16 -6.17
N SER A 181 -12.60 -30.32 -6.46
CA SER A 181 -11.14 -30.50 -6.40
C SER A 181 -10.41 -29.64 -7.43
N THR A 182 -10.99 -29.42 -8.61
CA THR A 182 -10.47 -28.52 -9.64
C THR A 182 -10.49 -27.07 -9.14
N ALA A 183 -11.61 -26.59 -8.60
CA ALA A 183 -11.75 -25.25 -8.04
C ALA A 183 -10.75 -25.01 -6.89
N ARG A 184 -10.65 -25.95 -5.95
CA ARG A 184 -9.68 -25.89 -4.83
C ARG A 184 -8.23 -25.83 -5.32
N THR A 185 -7.89 -26.63 -6.33
CA THR A 185 -6.53 -26.65 -6.91
C THR A 185 -6.21 -25.33 -7.62
N ALA A 186 -7.16 -24.80 -8.40
CA ALA A 186 -7.04 -23.52 -9.08
C ALA A 186 -6.83 -22.37 -8.07
N TYR A 187 -7.67 -22.31 -7.02
CA TYR A 187 -7.53 -21.34 -5.93
C TYR A 187 -6.15 -21.42 -5.27
N THR A 188 -5.72 -22.62 -4.88
CA THR A 188 -4.44 -22.83 -4.19
C THR A 188 -3.26 -22.42 -5.06
N ARG A 189 -3.30 -22.72 -6.36
CA ARG A 189 -2.29 -22.29 -7.34
C ARG A 189 -2.22 -20.77 -7.45
N ARG A 190 -3.36 -20.10 -7.65
CA ARG A 190 -3.43 -18.64 -7.76
C ARG A 190 -2.94 -17.95 -6.48
N ARG A 191 -3.37 -18.44 -5.33
CA ARG A 191 -2.91 -17.95 -4.02
C ARG A 191 -1.40 -18.07 -3.88
N LYS A 192 -0.82 -19.21 -4.27
CA LYS A 192 0.63 -19.42 -4.25
C LYS A 192 1.35 -18.43 -5.19
N SER A 193 0.87 -18.28 -6.43
CA SER A 193 1.42 -17.31 -7.38
C SER A 193 1.41 -15.90 -6.83
N HIS A 194 0.26 -15.46 -6.31
CA HIS A 194 0.10 -14.13 -5.74
C HIS A 194 1.11 -13.85 -4.61
N PHE A 195 1.24 -14.76 -3.64
CA PHE A 195 2.19 -14.54 -2.56
C PHE A 195 3.65 -14.67 -3.01
N SER A 196 3.96 -15.48 -4.03
CA SER A 196 5.31 -15.53 -4.65
C SER A 196 5.64 -14.20 -5.32
N GLU A 197 4.75 -13.68 -6.16
CA GLU A 197 4.93 -12.40 -6.85
C GLU A 197 5.08 -11.24 -5.85
N GLN A 198 4.29 -11.23 -4.77
CA GLN A 198 4.40 -10.23 -3.71
C GLN A 198 5.71 -10.36 -2.93
N HIS A 199 6.21 -11.58 -2.74
CA HIS A 199 7.51 -11.83 -2.12
C HIS A 199 8.65 -11.35 -3.02
N GLU A 200 8.63 -11.71 -4.30
CA GLU A 200 9.61 -11.29 -5.31
C GLU A 200 9.68 -9.77 -5.45
N LYS A 201 8.52 -9.09 -5.47
CA LYS A 201 8.47 -7.61 -5.49
C LYS A 201 9.11 -6.99 -4.24
N ARG A 202 8.86 -7.57 -3.06
CA ARG A 202 9.45 -7.09 -1.80
C ARG A 202 10.95 -7.36 -1.72
N ASP A 203 11.42 -8.49 -2.24
CA ASP A 203 12.85 -8.81 -2.31
C ASP A 203 13.59 -7.91 -3.32
N ALA A 204 12.96 -7.63 -4.47
CA ALA A 204 13.50 -6.66 -5.42
C ALA A 204 13.61 -5.26 -4.79
N ALA A 205 12.56 -4.81 -4.08
CA ALA A 205 12.57 -3.56 -3.33
C ALA A 205 13.68 -3.53 -2.26
N ARG A 206 13.86 -4.64 -1.51
CA ARG A 206 14.95 -4.80 -0.56
C ARG A 206 16.31 -4.58 -1.23
N ALA A 207 16.60 -5.29 -2.33
CA ALA A 207 17.88 -5.20 -3.00
C ALA A 207 18.19 -3.77 -3.49
N VAL A 208 17.17 -3.08 -4.04
CA VAL A 208 17.31 -1.67 -4.44
C VAL A 208 17.61 -0.78 -3.23
N LYS A 209 16.85 -0.92 -2.14
CA LYS A 209 17.04 -0.12 -0.93
C LYS A 209 18.38 -0.39 -0.24
N GLU A 210 18.87 -1.62 -0.28
CA GLU A 210 20.17 -2.00 0.27
C GLU A 210 21.31 -1.30 -0.50
N ARG A 211 21.22 -1.26 -1.84
CA ARG A 211 22.15 -0.50 -2.67
C ARG A 211 22.08 1.00 -2.38
N LEU A 212 20.87 1.57 -2.26
CA LEU A 212 20.68 3.00 -1.97
C LEU A 212 21.21 3.38 -0.58
N ALA A 213 21.03 2.52 0.42
CA ALA A 213 21.58 2.72 1.76
C ALA A 213 23.12 2.67 1.74
N THR A 214 23.70 1.71 1.02
CA THR A 214 25.16 1.60 0.87
C THR A 214 25.74 2.83 0.19
N GLU A 215 25.13 3.29 -0.91
CA GLU A 215 25.59 4.50 -1.60
C GLU A 215 25.42 5.76 -0.72
N ALA A 216 24.33 5.85 0.04
CA ALA A 216 24.14 6.91 1.03
C ALA A 216 25.25 6.90 2.09
N GLU A 217 25.66 5.72 2.57
CA GLU A 217 26.75 5.57 3.55
C GLU A 217 28.11 5.98 2.97
N GLU A 218 28.39 5.64 1.71
CA GLU A 218 29.62 6.06 1.01
C GLU A 218 29.73 7.58 0.86
N LEU A 219 28.59 8.25 0.66
CA LEU A 219 28.51 9.71 0.51
C LEU A 219 28.54 10.48 1.84
N ALA A 220 28.38 9.80 2.98
CA ALA A 220 28.18 10.43 4.28
C ALA A 220 29.34 11.34 4.71
N GLY A 221 30.57 11.00 4.29
CA GLY A 221 31.78 11.77 4.60
C GLY A 221 32.23 12.75 3.51
N SER A 222 31.47 12.90 2.43
CA SER A 222 31.84 13.80 1.32
C SER A 222 31.78 15.26 1.76
N THR A 223 32.80 16.03 1.38
CA THR A 223 32.86 17.50 1.57
C THR A 223 32.46 18.26 0.31
N ASP A 224 32.12 17.55 -0.78
CA ASP A 224 31.57 18.16 -2.00
C ASP A 224 30.07 18.44 -1.82
N TRP A 225 29.78 19.49 -1.04
CA TRP A 225 28.47 19.74 -0.45
C TRP A 225 27.33 19.86 -1.48
N GLY A 226 27.57 20.53 -2.60
CA GLY A 226 26.54 20.82 -3.60
C GLY A 226 26.10 19.57 -4.38
N PRO A 227 27.02 18.95 -5.14
CA PRO A 227 26.76 17.71 -5.87
C PRO A 227 26.26 16.58 -4.96
N THR A 228 26.85 16.40 -3.77
CA THR A 228 26.44 15.33 -2.85
C THR A 228 25.02 15.56 -2.30
N ALA A 229 24.65 16.81 -1.96
CA ALA A 229 23.26 17.12 -1.57
C ALA A 229 22.26 16.86 -2.71
N GLY A 230 22.65 17.13 -3.95
CA GLY A 230 21.90 16.74 -5.14
C GLY A 230 21.70 15.22 -5.23
N ARG A 231 22.77 14.45 -5.01
CA ARG A 231 22.72 12.99 -5.03
C ARG A 231 21.82 12.41 -3.95
N TYR A 232 21.87 12.91 -2.71
CA TYR A 232 20.94 12.48 -1.65
C TYR A 232 19.47 12.74 -2.01
N ARG A 233 19.16 13.80 -2.76
CA ARG A 233 17.80 14.05 -3.26
C ARG A 233 17.35 12.98 -4.25
N ASP A 234 18.24 12.60 -5.17
CA ASP A 234 17.97 11.52 -6.12
C ASP A 234 17.83 10.17 -5.41
N LEU A 235 18.72 9.86 -4.46
CA LEU A 235 18.62 8.64 -3.68
C LEU A 235 17.28 8.55 -2.91
N MET A 236 16.80 9.65 -2.35
CA MET A 236 15.51 9.69 -1.67
C MET A 236 14.32 9.51 -2.64
N ARG A 237 14.42 10.03 -3.86
CA ARG A 237 13.43 9.77 -4.93
C ARG A 237 13.41 8.29 -5.27
N ASP A 238 14.59 7.71 -5.51
CA ASP A 238 14.74 6.31 -5.90
C ASP A 238 14.31 5.37 -4.75
N TRP A 239 14.54 5.76 -3.49
CA TRP A 239 14.05 5.06 -2.30
C TRP A 239 12.53 4.97 -2.26
N LYS A 240 11.84 6.08 -2.56
CA LYS A 240 10.37 6.11 -2.63
C LYS A 240 9.85 5.29 -3.80
N ALA A 241 10.55 5.31 -4.93
CA ALA A 241 10.18 4.57 -6.14
C ALA A 241 10.35 3.04 -5.98
N ALA A 242 11.30 2.59 -5.15
CA ALA A 242 11.57 1.16 -4.93
C ALA A 242 10.39 0.39 -4.30
N GLY A 243 9.47 1.08 -3.62
CA GLY A 243 8.35 0.45 -2.91
C GLY A 243 8.76 -0.19 -1.57
N PRO A 244 7.87 -0.97 -0.93
CA PRO A 244 8.12 -1.54 0.39
C PRO A 244 8.91 -2.86 0.33
N ALA A 245 9.95 -2.97 1.16
CA ALA A 245 10.62 -4.23 1.46
C ALA A 245 9.89 -4.99 2.61
N PRO A 246 10.31 -6.21 2.99
CA PRO A 246 9.83 -6.84 4.22
C PRO A 246 10.03 -5.91 5.43
N ARG A 247 9.00 -5.74 6.27
CA ARG A 247 8.90 -4.66 7.26
C ARG A 247 10.17 -4.44 8.09
N GLU A 248 10.68 -5.51 8.70
CA GLU A 248 11.87 -5.44 9.57
C GLU A 248 13.13 -5.02 8.81
N VAL A 249 13.26 -5.47 7.56
CA VAL A 249 14.38 -5.09 6.69
C VAL A 249 14.24 -3.64 6.22
N ASP A 250 13.03 -3.21 5.88
CA ASP A 250 12.74 -1.84 5.46
C ASP A 250 13.09 -0.83 6.56
N GLU A 251 12.70 -1.12 7.80
CA GLU A 251 13.01 -0.30 8.97
C GLU A 251 14.53 -0.19 9.22
N ALA A 252 15.24 -1.32 9.14
CA ALA A 252 16.68 -1.36 9.33
C ALA A 252 17.43 -0.59 8.24
N LEU A 253 17.06 -0.79 6.97
CA LEU A 253 17.65 -0.08 5.83
C LEU A 253 17.34 1.42 5.91
N TRP A 254 16.12 1.80 6.31
CA TRP A 254 15.75 3.21 6.44
C TRP A 254 16.57 3.91 7.52
N LYS A 255 16.79 3.26 8.65
CA LYS A 255 17.65 3.79 9.72
C LYS A 255 19.07 4.04 9.22
N ARG A 256 19.64 3.12 8.44
CA ARG A 256 20.96 3.26 7.81
C ARG A 256 21.01 4.44 6.85
N PHE A 257 20.08 4.47 5.89
CA PHE A 257 19.97 5.55 4.91
C PHE A 257 19.86 6.93 5.57
N ARG A 258 18.96 7.03 6.57
CA ARG A 258 18.74 8.28 7.28
C ARG A 258 19.92 8.69 8.14
N GLY A 259 20.56 7.75 8.83
CA GLY A 259 21.77 8.02 9.61
C GLY A 259 22.90 8.58 8.74
N ALA A 260 23.09 8.03 7.54
CA ALA A 260 24.08 8.55 6.59
C ALA A 260 23.74 9.96 6.08
N GLN A 261 22.46 10.19 5.75
CA GLN A 261 21.96 11.51 5.36
C GLN A 261 22.15 12.56 6.47
N ASP A 262 21.80 12.21 7.71
CA ASP A 262 21.92 13.09 8.87
C ASP A 262 23.40 13.42 9.16
N ALA A 263 24.31 12.45 8.99
CA ALA A 263 25.74 12.67 9.14
C ALA A 263 26.29 13.67 8.11
N PHE A 264 25.95 13.52 6.83
CA PHE A 264 26.39 14.44 5.77
C PHE A 264 25.86 15.87 5.98
N PHE A 265 24.55 16.03 6.21
CA PHE A 265 23.97 17.36 6.39
C PHE A 265 24.40 18.00 7.70
N GLY A 266 24.60 17.21 8.77
CA GLY A 266 25.19 17.70 10.01
C GLY A 266 26.62 18.23 9.81
N ALA A 267 27.47 17.51 9.05
CA ALA A 267 28.82 17.96 8.74
C ALA A 267 28.84 19.22 7.87
N ARG A 268 27.94 19.30 6.86
CA ARG A 268 27.79 20.49 6.02
C ARG A 268 27.40 21.71 6.84
N ASP A 269 26.39 21.56 7.70
CA ASP A 269 25.87 22.67 8.49
C ASP A 269 26.90 23.12 9.54
N ALA A 270 27.68 22.19 10.10
CA ALA A 270 28.82 22.53 10.96
C ALA A 270 29.92 23.30 10.22
N ALA A 271 30.28 22.88 9.00
CA ALA A 271 31.28 23.58 8.19
C ALA A 271 30.81 24.99 7.77
N ALA A 272 29.51 25.15 7.46
CA ALA A 272 28.93 26.46 7.19
C ALA A 272 28.97 27.36 8.44
N ALA A 273 28.65 26.82 9.62
CA ALA A 273 28.69 27.57 10.87
C ALA A 273 30.13 28.01 11.24
N GLU A 274 31.13 27.17 10.98
CA GLU A 274 32.55 27.52 11.17
C GLU A 274 32.97 28.66 10.25
N GLN A 275 32.60 28.60 8.97
CA GLN A 275 32.86 29.68 8.01
C GLN A 275 32.16 30.99 8.40
N ASP A 276 30.91 30.92 8.88
CA ASP A 276 30.19 32.10 9.34
C ASP A 276 30.87 32.73 10.57
N GLN A 277 31.42 31.92 11.48
CA GLN A 277 32.21 32.41 12.62
C GLN A 277 33.52 33.07 12.18
N GLU A 278 34.23 32.46 11.23
CA GLU A 278 35.44 33.04 10.63
C GLU A 278 35.13 34.41 10.01
N PHE A 279 34.07 34.50 9.21
CA PHE A 279 33.67 35.75 8.59
C PHE A 279 33.26 36.80 9.62
N ALA A 280 32.53 36.42 10.67
CA ALA A 280 32.19 37.34 11.75
C ALA A 280 33.44 37.89 12.48
N ALA A 281 34.44 37.05 12.72
CA ALA A 281 35.72 37.48 13.29
C ALA A 281 36.48 38.44 12.35
N ASN A 282 36.53 38.12 11.05
CA ASN A 282 37.11 39.00 10.04
C ASN A 282 36.39 40.35 9.98
N ALA A 283 35.07 40.38 10.14
CA ALA A 283 34.31 41.63 10.19
C ALA A 283 34.73 42.52 11.36
N GLN A 284 34.96 41.94 12.55
CA GLN A 284 35.46 42.69 13.72
C GLN A 284 36.86 43.26 13.46
N VAL A 285 37.76 42.50 12.83
CA VAL A 285 39.08 42.99 12.43
C VAL A 285 38.95 44.16 11.46
N LYS A 286 38.09 44.03 10.45
CA LYS A 286 37.82 45.09 9.47
C LYS A 286 37.19 46.33 10.10
N GLU A 287 36.33 46.19 11.11
CA GLU A 287 35.81 47.32 11.87
C GLU A 287 36.92 48.09 12.62
N GLY A 288 37.90 47.38 13.17
CA GLY A 288 39.08 48.00 13.78
C GLY A 288 39.93 48.77 12.75
N ILE A 289 40.22 48.16 11.60
CA ILE A 289 40.95 48.78 10.49
C ILE A 289 40.20 50.02 9.96
N LEU A 290 38.87 49.97 9.89
CA LEU A 290 38.04 51.11 9.49
C LEU A 290 38.15 52.28 10.46
N ALA A 291 38.19 52.02 11.76
CA ALA A 291 38.36 53.09 12.74
C ALA A 291 39.72 53.80 12.56
N GLU A 292 40.79 53.04 12.25
CA GLU A 292 42.09 53.62 11.91
C GLU A 292 42.04 54.43 10.60
N ALA A 293 41.33 53.92 9.59
CA ALA A 293 41.16 54.59 8.29
C ALA A 293 40.40 55.91 8.43
N GLU A 294 39.28 55.89 9.17
CA GLU A 294 38.44 57.07 9.42
C GLU A 294 39.19 58.14 10.23
N ALA A 295 40.14 57.74 11.08
CA ALA A 295 41.00 58.65 11.84
C ALA A 295 42.04 59.39 10.97
N LEU A 296 42.26 58.99 9.72
CA LEU A 296 43.06 59.76 8.76
C LEU A 296 42.37 61.05 8.30
N LEU A 297 41.08 61.21 8.60
CA LEU A 297 40.28 62.36 8.24
C LEU A 297 40.08 63.31 9.44
N PRO A 298 40.13 64.64 9.25
CA PRO A 298 40.46 65.33 7.99
C PRO A 298 41.94 65.22 7.62
N VAL A 299 42.24 65.17 6.31
CA VAL A 299 43.62 65.02 5.81
C VAL A 299 44.40 66.32 6.04
N THR A 300 45.41 66.26 6.90
CA THR A 300 46.31 67.38 7.20
C THR A 300 47.67 67.27 6.52
N ASP A 301 48.18 66.04 6.35
CA ASP A 301 49.37 65.70 5.57
C ASP A 301 49.02 64.60 4.56
N LEU A 302 48.99 64.97 3.28
CA LEU A 302 48.58 64.07 2.20
C LEU A 302 49.54 62.88 2.02
N GLU A 303 50.85 63.09 2.09
CA GLU A 303 51.83 62.03 1.84
C GLU A 303 51.96 61.06 3.02
N ALA A 304 51.71 61.54 4.25
CA ALA A 304 51.55 60.67 5.41
C ALA A 304 50.24 59.88 5.34
N ALA A 305 49.11 60.54 5.01
CA ALA A 305 47.80 59.89 4.89
C ALA A 305 47.80 58.81 3.79
N LYS A 306 48.40 59.06 2.63
CA LYS A 306 48.54 58.07 1.54
C LYS A 306 49.38 56.86 1.95
N ARG A 307 50.46 57.07 2.71
CA ARG A 307 51.28 55.95 3.22
C ARG A 307 50.52 55.12 4.24
N ALA A 308 49.86 55.76 5.20
CA ALA A 308 49.04 55.07 6.20
C ALA A 308 47.86 54.33 5.55
N PHE A 309 47.19 54.95 4.57
CA PHE A 309 46.08 54.31 3.88
C PHE A 309 46.50 53.09 3.06
N ARG A 310 47.70 53.09 2.46
CA ARG A 310 48.23 51.89 1.77
C ARG A 310 48.41 50.72 2.73
N ASP A 311 49.00 50.95 3.91
CA ASP A 311 49.14 49.92 4.95
C ASP A 311 47.78 49.39 5.42
N ILE A 312 46.82 50.30 5.63
CA ILE A 312 45.44 49.96 5.99
C ILE A 312 44.77 49.12 4.90
N ALA A 313 44.96 49.46 3.62
CA ALA A 313 44.40 48.71 2.49
C ALA A 313 45.00 47.30 2.43
N ASP A 314 46.30 47.16 2.63
CA ASP A 314 46.97 45.84 2.66
C ASP A 314 46.43 44.98 3.82
N ARG A 315 46.27 45.54 5.03
CA ARG A 315 45.67 44.84 6.18
C ARG A 315 44.19 44.53 5.96
N TRP A 316 43.46 45.42 5.29
CA TRP A 316 42.04 45.23 4.96
C TRP A 316 41.82 44.05 4.03
N ASP A 317 42.68 43.92 3.02
CA ASP A 317 42.63 42.80 2.07
C ASP A 317 43.09 41.49 2.75
N ALA A 318 44.13 41.57 3.59
CA ALA A 318 44.62 40.43 4.37
C ALA A 318 43.61 39.91 5.41
N ALA A 319 42.72 40.76 5.94
CA ALA A 319 41.67 40.38 6.89
C ALA A 319 40.58 39.47 6.29
N GLY A 320 40.60 39.22 4.97
CA GLY A 320 39.76 38.19 4.36
C GLY A 320 38.30 38.62 4.13
N LYS A 321 37.40 37.63 4.09
CA LYS A 321 35.97 37.82 3.77
C LYS A 321 35.15 38.07 5.03
N VAL A 322 34.06 38.80 4.85
CA VAL A 322 33.10 39.18 5.91
C VAL A 322 31.70 38.67 5.57
N PRO A 323 30.75 38.66 6.53
CA PRO A 323 29.36 38.27 6.29
C PRO A 323 28.76 39.14 5.18
N ARG A 324 27.94 38.51 4.33
CA ARG A 324 27.45 39.14 3.09
C ARG A 324 26.59 40.38 3.35
N ASP A 325 25.89 40.40 4.47
CA ASP A 325 25.09 41.53 4.96
C ASP A 325 25.96 42.72 5.42
N ARG A 326 27.13 42.47 6.01
CA ARG A 326 28.09 43.50 6.42
C ARG A 326 29.01 43.98 5.30
N MET A 327 29.23 43.16 4.28
CA MET A 327 30.17 43.43 3.17
C MET A 327 29.96 44.81 2.54
N LYS A 328 28.72 45.15 2.15
CA LYS A 328 28.42 46.41 1.47
C LYS A 328 28.70 47.64 2.33
N GLU A 329 28.39 47.56 3.62
CA GLU A 329 28.60 48.65 4.56
C GLU A 329 30.10 48.88 4.82
N LEU A 330 30.81 47.79 5.14
CA LEU A 330 32.25 47.80 5.42
C LEU A 330 33.04 48.33 4.21
N GLU A 331 32.75 47.84 3.00
CA GLU A 331 33.36 48.36 1.76
C GLU A 331 32.98 49.83 1.48
N GLY A 332 31.75 50.23 1.80
CA GLY A 332 31.30 51.61 1.60
C GLY A 332 32.07 52.61 2.46
N ARG A 333 32.35 52.25 3.71
CA ARG A 333 33.09 53.11 4.64
C ARG A 333 34.54 53.30 4.21
N ILE A 334 35.25 52.23 3.85
CA ILE A 334 36.66 52.34 3.44
C ILE A 334 36.81 53.08 2.10
N ARG A 335 35.90 52.85 1.15
CA ARG A 335 35.85 53.62 -0.11
C ARG A 335 35.60 55.11 0.12
N LYS A 336 34.81 55.47 1.14
CA LYS A 336 34.59 56.88 1.49
C LYS A 336 35.91 57.52 1.95
N VAL A 337 36.66 56.86 2.83
CA VAL A 337 37.98 57.35 3.26
C VAL A 337 38.94 57.51 2.06
N GLU A 338 38.98 56.51 1.18
CA GLU A 338 39.77 56.57 -0.06
C GLU A 338 39.40 57.77 -0.94
N GLN A 339 38.10 58.01 -1.13
CA GLN A 339 37.59 59.13 -1.93
C GLN A 339 37.94 60.49 -1.34
N GLU A 340 37.87 60.65 -0.02
CA GLU A 340 38.26 61.89 0.65
C GLU A 340 39.76 62.16 0.50
N ILE A 341 40.62 61.15 0.70
CA ILE A 341 42.08 61.28 0.49
C ILE A 341 42.38 61.65 -0.96
N ARG A 342 41.75 60.95 -1.92
CA ARG A 342 41.90 61.23 -3.35
C ARG A 342 41.38 62.61 -3.72
N GLY A 343 40.28 63.06 -3.13
CA GLY A 343 39.73 64.40 -3.34
C GLY A 343 40.72 65.49 -2.93
N VAL A 344 41.37 65.32 -1.78
CA VAL A 344 42.43 66.23 -1.31
C VAL A 344 43.64 66.22 -2.24
N GLU A 345 44.06 65.05 -2.73
CA GLU A 345 45.12 64.92 -3.73
C GLU A 345 44.78 65.64 -5.05
N GLU A 346 43.58 65.41 -5.58
CA GLU A 346 43.11 66.06 -6.80
C GLU A 346 43.02 67.58 -6.64
N ASP A 347 42.60 68.07 -5.47
CA ASP A 347 42.54 69.51 -5.20
C ASP A 347 43.93 70.12 -5.01
N GLN A 348 44.89 69.41 -4.40
CA GLN A 348 46.27 69.86 -4.34
C GLN A 348 46.91 69.88 -5.73
N TRP A 349 46.66 68.87 -6.56
CA TRP A 349 47.13 68.81 -7.94
C TRP A 349 46.52 69.91 -8.83
N LYS A 350 45.22 70.19 -8.70
CA LYS A 350 44.56 71.29 -9.45
C LYS A 350 45.12 72.66 -9.09
N ARG A 351 45.49 72.88 -7.82
CA ARG A 351 46.15 74.13 -7.39
C ARG A 351 47.56 74.27 -7.94
N SER A 352 48.28 73.16 -8.05
CA SER A 352 49.65 73.09 -8.59
C SER A 352 49.72 72.70 -10.07
N ASP A 353 48.62 72.82 -10.82
CA ASP A 353 48.49 72.37 -12.22
C ASP A 353 49.54 73.08 -13.11
N PRO A 354 50.61 72.37 -13.53
CA PRO A 354 51.74 72.99 -14.19
C PRO A 354 51.37 73.60 -15.55
N GLU A 355 50.35 73.05 -16.22
CA GLU A 355 49.90 73.60 -17.50
C GLU A 355 49.11 74.90 -17.34
N LYS A 356 48.33 75.03 -16.26
CA LYS A 356 47.59 76.27 -15.99
C LYS A 356 48.51 77.38 -15.51
N SER A 357 49.48 77.05 -14.66
CA SER A 357 50.56 77.98 -14.31
C SER A 357 51.34 78.39 -15.57
N ALA A 358 51.78 77.46 -16.41
CA ALA A 358 52.52 77.79 -17.64
C ALA A 358 51.70 78.60 -18.65
N ARG A 359 50.40 78.31 -18.81
CA ARG A 359 49.50 79.10 -19.68
C ARG A 359 49.23 80.50 -19.12
N ALA A 360 49.10 80.63 -17.80
CA ALA A 360 48.96 81.93 -17.15
C ALA A 360 50.24 82.77 -17.31
N ASP A 361 51.42 82.15 -17.14
CA ASP A 361 52.71 82.81 -17.29
C ASP A 361 53.02 83.20 -18.75
N ASP A 362 52.64 82.38 -19.73
CA ASP A 362 52.74 82.72 -21.16
C ASP A 362 51.80 83.89 -21.54
N MET A 363 50.58 83.92 -20.99
CA MET A 363 49.65 85.03 -21.19
C MET A 363 50.18 86.34 -20.58
N VAL A 364 50.73 86.29 -19.36
CA VAL A 364 51.40 87.44 -18.72
C VAL A 364 52.56 87.92 -19.58
N SER A 365 53.41 87.03 -20.07
CA SER A 365 54.56 87.37 -20.92
C SER A 365 54.14 88.03 -22.24
N LYS A 366 53.09 87.52 -22.89
CA LYS A 366 52.54 88.11 -24.13
C LYS A 366 51.91 89.48 -23.90
N LEU A 367 51.21 89.68 -22.79
CA LEU A 367 50.63 90.98 -22.43
C LEU A 367 51.72 92.02 -22.13
N GLU A 368 52.81 91.63 -21.46
CA GLU A 368 53.97 92.51 -21.21
C GLU A 368 54.64 92.95 -22.52
N ALA A 369 54.88 92.01 -23.45
CA ALA A 369 55.44 92.33 -24.77
C ALA A 369 54.52 93.28 -25.56
N ALA A 370 53.21 92.99 -25.58
CA ALA A 370 52.22 93.81 -26.27
C ALA A 370 52.05 95.21 -25.66
N ILE A 371 52.27 95.36 -24.35
CA ILE A 371 52.32 96.65 -23.66
C ILE A 371 53.58 97.42 -24.06
N ALA A 372 54.74 96.76 -24.11
CA ALA A 372 56.00 97.38 -24.52
C ALA A 372 55.93 97.91 -25.96
N ASP A 373 55.32 97.15 -26.88
CA ASP A 373 55.12 97.60 -28.27
C ASP A 373 54.22 98.84 -28.35
N VAL A 374 53.10 98.85 -27.61
CA VAL A 374 52.18 100.02 -27.58
C VAL A 374 52.87 101.22 -26.94
N GLN A 375 53.68 101.03 -25.90
CA GLN A 375 54.48 102.11 -25.31
C GLN A 375 55.49 102.68 -26.32
N ALA A 376 56.17 101.83 -27.08
CA ALA A 376 57.11 102.27 -28.11
C ALA A 376 56.41 103.04 -29.24
N ASP A 377 55.24 102.60 -29.68
CA ASP A 377 54.47 103.30 -30.71
C ASP A 377 53.83 104.60 -30.20
N LEU A 378 53.48 104.65 -28.92
CA LEU A 378 52.99 105.84 -28.24
C LEU A 378 54.08 106.91 -28.15
N GLU A 379 55.32 106.53 -27.84
CA GLU A 379 56.48 107.43 -27.88
C GLU A 379 56.75 107.96 -29.30
N LYS A 380 56.66 107.11 -30.34
CA LYS A 380 56.77 107.57 -31.73
C LYS A 380 55.62 108.52 -32.12
N ALA A 381 54.39 108.22 -31.72
CA ALA A 381 53.22 109.06 -32.01
C ALA A 381 53.31 110.44 -31.33
N ARG A 382 53.84 110.48 -30.10
CA ARG A 382 54.17 111.71 -29.37
C ARG A 382 55.24 112.51 -30.09
N ALA A 383 56.33 111.87 -30.51
CA ALA A 383 57.41 112.52 -31.25
C ALA A 383 56.96 113.08 -32.63
N ALA A 384 55.97 112.45 -33.26
CA ALA A 384 55.39 112.88 -34.53
C ALA A 384 54.28 113.94 -34.38
N GLY A 385 53.90 114.33 -33.16
CA GLY A 385 52.88 115.35 -32.90
C GLY A 385 51.45 114.94 -33.27
N ASN A 386 51.14 113.65 -33.36
CA ASN A 386 49.81 113.16 -33.75
C ASN A 386 48.93 112.93 -32.51
N GLU A 387 48.32 114.01 -31.98
CA GLU A 387 47.54 113.98 -30.74
C GLU A 387 46.39 112.95 -30.75
N LYS A 388 45.72 112.77 -31.91
CA LYS A 388 44.65 111.78 -32.04
C LYS A 388 45.16 110.35 -31.84
N LYS A 389 46.35 110.05 -32.37
CA LYS A 389 46.96 108.72 -32.23
C LYS A 389 47.53 108.48 -30.84
N VAL A 390 48.04 109.51 -30.17
CA VAL A 390 48.51 109.43 -28.78
C VAL A 390 47.37 109.03 -27.85
N LYS A 391 46.22 109.72 -27.93
CA LYS A 391 45.06 109.43 -27.06
C LYS A 391 44.54 108.00 -27.25
N GLU A 392 44.47 107.53 -28.50
CA GLU A 392 44.06 106.16 -28.83
C GLU A 392 45.02 105.12 -28.24
N LEU A 393 46.33 105.36 -28.31
CA LEU A 393 47.34 104.46 -27.75
C LEU A 393 47.40 104.51 -26.21
N GLU A 394 47.10 105.65 -25.59
CA GLU A 394 46.99 105.78 -24.13
C GLU A 394 45.82 104.97 -23.57
N GLU A 395 44.65 105.07 -24.21
CA GLU A 395 43.47 104.26 -23.84
C GLU A 395 43.72 102.76 -24.08
N ASN A 396 44.45 102.41 -25.15
CA ASN A 396 44.85 101.04 -25.44
C ASN A 396 45.83 100.49 -24.39
N LEU A 397 46.83 101.30 -24.01
CA LEU A 397 47.82 100.97 -23.00
C LEU A 397 47.18 100.75 -21.63
N ALA A 398 46.30 101.66 -21.20
CA ALA A 398 45.59 101.55 -19.93
C ALA A 398 44.73 100.28 -19.88
N SER A 399 44.05 99.95 -20.99
CA SER A 399 43.26 98.72 -21.10
C SER A 399 44.16 97.48 -20.96
N ARG A 400 45.28 97.42 -21.69
CA ARG A 400 46.23 96.28 -21.62
C ARG A 400 46.88 96.14 -20.25
N GLN A 401 47.23 97.24 -19.59
CA GLN A 401 47.79 97.24 -18.23
C GLN A 401 46.79 96.70 -17.20
N SER A 402 45.50 97.06 -17.32
CA SER A 402 44.44 96.48 -16.49
C SER A 402 44.31 94.96 -16.70
N PHE A 403 44.37 94.49 -17.95
CA PHE A 403 44.38 93.06 -18.25
C PHE A 403 45.61 92.34 -17.70
N LEU A 404 46.79 92.97 -17.73
CA LEU A 404 48.02 92.40 -17.16
C LEU A 404 47.92 92.24 -15.63
N GLU A 405 47.39 93.25 -14.92
CA GLU A 405 47.13 93.16 -13.48
C GLU A 405 46.21 91.99 -13.12
N MET A 406 45.12 91.82 -13.88
CA MET A 406 44.19 90.70 -13.68
C MET A 406 44.86 89.35 -13.97
N ALA A 407 45.66 89.25 -15.03
CA ALA A 407 46.38 88.02 -15.38
C ALA A 407 47.45 87.64 -14.34
N LYS A 408 48.17 88.62 -13.77
CA LYS A 408 49.18 88.38 -12.71
C LYS A 408 48.55 87.87 -11.41
N ARG A 409 47.38 88.39 -11.02
CA ARG A 409 46.64 87.87 -9.86
C ARG A 409 46.18 86.44 -10.09
N ALA A 410 45.65 86.14 -11.27
CA ALA A 410 45.25 84.79 -11.63
C ALA A 410 46.44 83.81 -11.63
N SER A 411 47.62 84.19 -12.12
CA SER A 411 48.83 83.34 -12.04
C SER A 411 49.28 83.08 -10.59
N ALA A 412 49.26 84.12 -9.74
CA ALA A 412 49.62 84.00 -8.33
C ALA A 412 48.75 82.96 -7.59
N ASP A 413 47.45 82.91 -7.90
CA ASP A 413 46.49 81.95 -7.33
C ASP A 413 46.75 80.47 -7.74
N PHE A 414 47.53 80.22 -8.80
CA PHE A 414 47.93 78.87 -9.25
C PHE A 414 49.36 78.47 -8.84
N SER A 415 50.08 79.34 -8.13
CA SER A 415 51.51 79.15 -7.79
C SER A 415 51.79 78.98 -6.28
N GLY A 416 50.75 79.10 -5.44
CA GLY A 416 50.79 78.84 -4.00
C GLY A 416 49.88 77.68 -3.60
#